data_AF-A0A9W4RGT8-F1
#
_entry.id   AF-A0A9W4RGT8-F1
#
_cell.length_a   1.000
_cell.length_b   1.000
_cell.length_c   1.000
_cell.angle_alpha   90.00
_cell.angle_beta   90.00
_cell.angle_gamma   90.00
#
_symmetry.space_group_name_H-M   'P 1'
#
loop_
_entity.id
_entity.type
_entity.pdbx_description
1 polymer ?
#
loop_
_entity_poly.entity_id
_entity_poly.type
_entity_poly.pdbx_seq_one_letter_code
_entity_poly.pdbx_strand_id
1 'polypeptide(L)'
;MGIPANKKTVLITGCTPGGIGHALAREFHAKGGQPGVTPTPQYPPVPSINWRPDCSHAASFSGLHVIATARRPEVLQDLGDQGMTTIALDVTKAESIAECKQKVMDLTGGRLDFLVNNA
;
A
#
# COMPACT_ATOMS: atom_id res chain seq x y z
N MET A 1 13.51 10.45 7.12
CA MET A 1 12.68 11.50 6.49
C MET A 1 11.26 10.94 6.41
N GLY A 2 10.26 11.68 6.92
CA GLY A 2 8.86 11.21 6.91
C GLY A 2 8.20 11.33 5.53
N ILE A 3 7.09 10.64 5.33
CA ILE A 3 6.27 10.73 4.12
C ILE A 3 5.55 12.09 4.13
N PRO A 4 5.55 12.86 3.02
CA PRO A 4 4.87 14.15 2.96
C PRO A 4 3.37 14.06 3.31
N ALA A 5 2.85 15.02 4.07
CA ALA A 5 1.46 14.99 4.55
C ALA A 5 0.39 14.97 3.45
N ASN A 6 0.70 15.52 2.28
CA ASN A 6 -0.19 15.53 1.10
C ASN A 6 -0.11 14.24 0.27
N LYS A 7 0.80 13.32 0.61
CA LYS A 7 0.97 12.04 -0.08
C LYS A 7 0.09 10.98 0.59
N LYS A 8 -0.70 10.29 -0.21
CA LYS A 8 -1.52 9.18 0.29
C LYS A 8 -0.64 7.96 0.58
N THR A 9 -1.01 7.13 1.54
CA THR A 9 -0.23 5.96 1.97
C THR A 9 -1.05 4.67 1.97
N VAL A 10 -0.43 3.57 1.56
CA VAL A 10 -1.00 2.22 1.68
C VAL A 10 -0.06 1.32 2.45
N LEU A 11 -0.56 0.66 3.49
CA LEU A 11 0.12 -0.44 4.17
C LEU A 11 -0.38 -1.75 3.58
N ILE A 12 0.53 -2.58 3.07
CA ILE A 12 0.20 -3.90 2.52
C ILE A 12 0.86 -4.96 3.39
N THR A 13 0.06 -5.90 3.89
CA THR A 13 0.56 -7.07 4.61
C THR A 13 0.89 -8.20 3.63
N GLY A 14 1.97 -8.95 3.89
CA GLY A 14 2.32 -10.15 3.12
C GLY A 14 2.92 -9.89 1.72
N CYS A 15 4.00 -9.11 1.65
CA CYS A 15 4.64 -8.69 0.39
C CYS A 15 5.86 -9.53 -0.04
N THR A 16 5.98 -10.79 0.40
CA THR A 16 7.12 -11.63 0.00
C THR A 16 7.15 -11.86 -1.51
N PRO A 17 8.34 -11.92 -2.15
CA PRO A 17 8.48 -12.07 -3.60
C PRO A 17 7.62 -13.19 -4.20
N GLY A 18 6.91 -12.88 -5.27
CA GLY A 18 6.01 -13.81 -5.97
C GLY A 18 4.62 -13.96 -5.34
N GLY A 19 4.35 -13.33 -4.19
CA GLY A 19 3.03 -13.31 -3.56
C GLY A 19 2.08 -12.23 -4.11
N ILE A 20 0.79 -12.33 -3.77
CA ILE A 20 -0.23 -11.34 -4.15
C ILE A 20 0.11 -9.95 -3.59
N GLY A 21 0.54 -9.86 -2.33
CA GLY A 21 0.92 -8.59 -1.70
C GLY A 21 2.14 -7.95 -2.37
N HIS A 22 3.06 -8.75 -2.92
CA HIS A 22 4.22 -8.25 -3.68
C HIS A 22 3.80 -7.66 -5.03
N ALA A 23 2.98 -8.39 -5.79
CA ALA A 23 2.42 -7.91 -7.06
C ALA A 23 1.60 -6.62 -6.85
N LEU A 24 0.80 -6.59 -5.79
CA LEU A 24 -0.03 -5.43 -5.43
C LEU A 24 0.82 -4.21 -5.02
N ALA A 25 1.91 -4.43 -4.27
CA ALA A 25 2.84 -3.36 -3.91
C ALA A 25 3.46 -2.69 -5.16
N ARG A 26 3.91 -3.51 -6.12
CA ARG A 26 4.43 -3.00 -7.41
C ARG A 26 3.39 -2.23 -8.18
N GLU A 27 2.17 -2.75 -8.23
CA GLU A 27 1.07 -2.12 -8.97
C GLU A 27 0.65 -0.79 -8.37
N PHE A 28 0.49 -0.71 -7.05
CA PHE A 28 0.17 0.54 -6.36
C PHE A 28 1.29 1.57 -6.48
N HIS A 29 2.55 1.13 -6.44
CA HIS A 29 3.69 2.00 -6.64
C HIS A 29 3.72 2.57 -8.06
N ALA A 30 3.52 1.72 -9.08
CA ALA A 30 3.52 2.11 -10.48
C ALA A 30 2.33 3.02 -10.85
N LYS A 31 1.12 2.67 -10.42
CA LYS A 31 -0.11 3.42 -10.73
C LYS A 31 -0.31 4.66 -9.86
N GLY A 32 0.27 4.68 -8.66
CA GLY A 32 0.23 5.85 -7.79
C GLY A 32 0.75 7.09 -8.50
N GLY A 33 1.77 6.98 -9.36
CA GLY A 33 2.43 8.11 -10.02
C GLY A 33 1.65 8.87 -11.10
N GLN A 34 0.43 8.48 -11.48
CA GLN A 34 -0.28 9.13 -12.58
C GLN A 34 -1.50 9.96 -12.11
N PRO A 35 -1.45 11.30 -12.25
CA PRO A 35 -2.66 12.12 -12.19
C PRO A 35 -3.64 11.65 -13.27
N GLY A 36 -4.83 11.19 -12.86
CA GLY A 36 -5.94 10.93 -13.79
C GLY A 36 -6.14 9.50 -14.27
N VAL A 37 -5.41 8.50 -13.75
CA VAL A 37 -5.75 7.09 -14.03
C VAL A 37 -6.53 6.51 -12.86
N THR A 38 -7.85 6.64 -12.91
CA THR A 38 -8.70 5.66 -12.22
C THR A 38 -8.51 4.32 -12.94
N PRO A 39 -8.22 3.21 -12.25
CA PRO A 39 -8.37 1.91 -12.88
C PRO A 39 -9.85 1.73 -13.19
N THR A 40 -10.24 1.89 -14.45
CA THR A 40 -11.40 1.14 -14.95
C THR A 40 -11.03 -0.34 -14.77
N PRO A 41 -11.77 -1.12 -13.96
CA PRO A 41 -11.53 -2.54 -13.90
C PRO A 41 -11.82 -3.09 -15.29
N GLN A 42 -10.79 -3.53 -16.02
CA GLN A 42 -10.97 -4.35 -17.21
C GLN A 42 -11.22 -5.80 -16.75
N TYR A 43 -12.21 -5.97 -15.88
CA TYR A 43 -12.77 -7.24 -15.47
C TYR A 43 -14.20 -7.29 -15.99
N PRO A 44 -14.69 -8.45 -16.47
CA PRO A 44 -16.10 -8.58 -16.78
C PRO A 44 -16.92 -8.25 -15.52
N PRO A 45 -18.08 -7.57 -15.67
CA PRO A 45 -18.88 -7.14 -14.54
C PRO A 45 -19.29 -8.34 -13.69
N VAL A 46 -18.99 -8.29 -12.38
CA VAL A 46 -19.52 -9.24 -11.41
C VAL A 46 -20.97 -8.85 -11.10
N PRO A 47 -21.97 -9.72 -11.34
CA PRO A 47 -23.40 -9.34 -11.28
C PRO A 47 -23.91 -8.87 -9.90
N SER A 48 -23.13 -9.10 -8.83
CA SER A 48 -23.57 -8.94 -7.43
C SER A 48 -22.85 -7.84 -6.65
N ILE A 49 -21.88 -7.14 -7.25
CA ILE A 49 -21.18 -6.01 -6.60
C ILE A 49 -21.45 -4.73 -7.39
N ASN A 50 -22.20 -3.82 -6.80
CA ASN A 50 -22.57 -2.55 -7.41
C ASN A 50 -21.48 -1.49 -7.10
N TRP A 51 -20.44 -1.42 -7.93
CA TRP A 51 -19.40 -0.39 -7.82
C TRP A 51 -19.92 0.93 -8.41
N ARG A 52 -20.12 1.98 -7.58
CA ARG A 52 -20.55 3.29 -8.08
C ARG A 52 -19.42 3.98 -8.85
N PRO A 53 -19.66 4.49 -10.08
CA PRO A 53 -18.60 5.04 -10.93
C PRO A 53 -18.52 6.58 -10.90
N ASP A 54 -18.66 7.24 -9.75
CA ASP A 54 -18.65 8.71 -9.68
C ASP A 54 -17.47 9.28 -8.87
N CYS A 55 -16.25 9.05 -9.35
CA CYS A 55 -15.07 9.82 -8.91
C CYS A 55 -14.91 11.13 -9.72
N SER A 56 -15.94 11.97 -9.78
CA SER A 56 -15.89 13.29 -10.44
C SER A 56 -15.15 14.37 -9.62
N HIS A 57 -14.65 14.01 -8.43
CA HIS A 57 -13.83 14.87 -7.56
C HIS A 57 -12.47 14.20 -7.32
N ALA A 58 -11.73 13.92 -8.38
CA ALA A 58 -10.36 13.44 -8.26
C ALA A 58 -9.46 14.59 -7.76
N ALA A 59 -9.36 14.76 -6.45
CA ALA A 59 -8.30 15.56 -5.85
C ALA A 59 -6.96 15.07 -6.43
N SER A 60 -6.18 15.96 -7.05
CA SER A 60 -4.83 15.66 -7.53
C SER A 60 -3.96 15.29 -6.33
N PHE A 61 -3.74 13.99 -6.10
CA PHE A 61 -2.76 13.53 -5.12
C PHE A 61 -1.48 13.15 -5.85
N SER A 62 -0.35 13.71 -5.41
CA SER A 62 0.96 13.16 -5.77
C SER A 62 1.00 11.72 -5.27
N GLY A 63 1.45 10.80 -6.12
CA GLY A 63 1.11 9.38 -6.02
C GLY A 63 1.19 8.63 -4.70
N LEU A 64 0.61 7.43 -4.68
CA LEU A 64 0.53 6.61 -3.47
C LEU A 64 1.92 6.15 -3.00
N HIS A 65 2.23 6.34 -1.71
CA HIS A 65 3.42 5.78 -1.08
C HIS A 65 3.09 4.40 -0.51
N VAL A 66 3.80 3.38 -0.98
CA VAL A 66 3.60 1.99 -0.57
C VAL A 66 4.51 1.66 0.62
N ILE A 67 3.89 1.11 1.66
CA ILE A 67 4.54 0.50 2.82
C ILE A 67 4.29 -1.00 2.72
N ALA A 68 5.29 -1.73 2.25
CA ALA A 68 5.25 -3.18 2.07
C ALA A 68 5.74 -3.88 3.34
N THR A 69 5.07 -4.95 3.76
CA THR A 69 5.48 -5.69 4.96
C THR A 69 5.64 -7.18 4.74
N ALA A 70 6.59 -7.76 5.47
CA ALA A 70 6.83 -9.20 5.54
C ALA A 70 7.49 -9.54 6.88
N ARG A 71 7.47 -10.82 7.28
CA ARG A 71 8.16 -11.26 8.51
C ARG A 71 9.67 -11.01 8.48
N ARG A 72 10.27 -11.14 7.31
CA ARG A 72 11.70 -10.94 7.05
C ARG A 72 11.84 -9.78 6.06
N PRO A 73 12.18 -8.56 6.50
CA PRO A 73 12.23 -7.40 5.61
C PRO A 73 13.32 -7.52 4.53
N GLU A 74 14.32 -8.39 4.72
CA GLU A 74 15.40 -8.63 3.76
C GLU A 74 14.86 -9.18 2.43
N VAL A 75 13.75 -9.91 2.47
CA VAL A 75 13.12 -10.46 1.24
C VAL A 75 12.40 -9.38 0.42
N LEU A 76 12.26 -8.16 0.95
CA LEU A 76 11.60 -7.03 0.29
C LEU A 76 12.59 -6.07 -0.36
N GLN A 77 13.87 -6.45 -0.47
CA GLN A 77 14.93 -5.58 -0.99
C GLN A 77 14.57 -5.00 -2.36
N ASP A 78 13.99 -5.81 -3.26
CA ASP A 78 13.58 -5.36 -4.59
C ASP A 78 12.49 -4.27 -4.56
N LEU A 79 11.57 -4.32 -3.58
CA LEU A 79 10.57 -3.28 -3.37
C LEU A 79 11.19 -2.03 -2.75
N GLY A 80 12.13 -2.20 -1.82
CA GLY A 80 12.92 -1.12 -1.23
C GLY A 80 13.74 -0.36 -2.28
N ASP A 81 14.39 -1.07 -3.20
CA ASP A 81 15.17 -0.51 -4.30
C ASP A 81 14.32 0.30 -5.29
N GLN A 82 13.02 -0.02 -5.38
CA GLN A 82 12.02 0.76 -6.13
C GLN A 82 11.51 2.00 -5.37
N GLY A 83 11.99 2.25 -4.14
CA GLY A 83 11.62 3.42 -3.34
C GLY A 83 10.36 3.22 -2.49
N MET A 84 9.92 1.98 -2.28
CA MET A 84 8.87 1.65 -1.31
C MET A 84 9.46 1.55 0.10
N THR A 85 8.64 1.79 1.12
CA THR A 85 9.07 1.53 2.49
C THR A 85 8.83 0.08 2.85
N THR A 86 9.82 -0.59 3.43
CA THR A 86 9.74 -1.99 3.86
C THR A 86 9.71 -2.06 5.39
N ILE A 87 8.72 -2.73 5.98
CA ILE A 87 8.60 -2.88 7.44
C ILE A 87 8.44 -4.36 7.80
N ALA A 88 9.11 -4.80 8.86
CA ALA A 88 8.90 -6.13 9.42
C ALA A 88 7.50 -6.23 10.07
N LEU A 89 6.73 -7.26 9.72
CA LEU A 89 5.45 -7.55 10.35
C LEU A 89 5.21 -9.06 10.41
N ASP A 90 4.94 -9.55 11.62
CA ASP A 90 4.31 -10.82 11.89
C ASP A 90 2.92 -10.56 12.48
N VAL A 91 1.88 -10.73 11.66
CA VAL A 91 0.48 -10.47 12.05
C VAL A 91 -0.03 -11.39 13.16
N THR A 92 0.73 -12.42 13.53
CA THR A 92 0.38 -13.35 14.61
C THR A 92 0.96 -12.93 15.97
N LYS A 93 1.82 -11.90 16.02
CA LYS A 93 2.51 -11.45 17.24
C LYS A 93 2.11 -10.02 17.59
N ALA A 94 1.53 -9.83 18.79
CA ALA A 94 1.04 -8.54 19.25
C ALA A 94 2.13 -7.45 19.29
N GLU A 95 3.34 -7.84 19.70
CA GLU A 95 4.50 -6.96 19.77
C GLU A 95 4.91 -6.49 18.37
N SER A 96 4.93 -7.40 17.39
CA SER A 96 5.26 -7.06 16.00
C SER A 96 4.22 -6.12 15.39
N ILE A 97 2.94 -6.32 15.69
CA ILE A 97 1.85 -5.43 15.26
C ILE A 97 2.02 -4.04 15.89
N ALA A 98 2.32 -3.97 17.18
CA ALA A 98 2.54 -2.71 17.89
C ALA A 98 3.74 -1.93 17.33
N GLU A 99 4.86 -2.61 17.07
CA GLU A 99 6.05 -2.00 16.46
C GLU A 99 5.79 -1.52 15.03
N CYS A 100 5.10 -2.33 14.20
CA CYS A 100 4.74 -1.93 12.85
C CYS A 100 3.81 -0.71 12.87
N LYS A 101 2.81 -0.71 13.76
CA LYS A 101 1.90 0.43 13.95
C LYS A 101 2.68 1.69 14.30
N GLN A 102 3.60 1.62 15.27
CA GLN A 102 4.39 2.78 15.67
C GLN A 102 5.22 3.32 14.50
N LYS A 103 5.93 2.44 13.78
CA LYS A 103 6.71 2.83 12.59
C LYS A 103 5.84 3.51 11.53
N VAL A 104 4.65 2.96 11.25
CA VAL A 104 3.72 3.58 10.30
C VAL A 104 3.27 4.95 10.79
N MET A 105 2.92 5.09 12.07
CA MET A 105 2.54 6.39 12.65
C MET A 105 3.66 7.42 12.52
N ASP A 106 4.90 7.04 12.82
CA ASP A 106 6.07 7.91 12.72
C ASP A 106 6.34 8.34 11.27
N LEU A 107 6.17 7.41 10.32
CA LEU A 107 6.38 7.66 8.90
C LEU A 107 5.32 8.57 8.29
N THR A 108 4.07 8.46 8.72
CA THR A 108 2.93 9.12 8.07
C THR A 108 2.38 10.32 8.84
N GLY A 109 2.97 10.66 9.98
CA GLY A 109 2.41 11.68 10.87
C GLY A 109 1.07 11.27 11.47
N GLY A 110 0.89 9.97 11.72
CA GLY A 110 -0.30 9.41 12.37
C GLY A 110 -1.49 9.13 11.44
N ARG A 111 -1.34 9.24 10.12
CA ARG A 111 -2.43 9.06 9.14
C ARG A 111 -2.14 7.91 8.18
N LEU A 112 -3.02 6.92 8.07
CA LEU A 112 -2.95 5.85 7.07
C LEU A 112 -4.20 5.93 6.18
N ASP A 113 -4.05 6.05 4.86
CA ASP A 113 -5.20 6.12 3.95
C ASP A 113 -5.79 4.74 3.67
N PHE A 114 -4.92 3.74 3.44
CA PHE A 114 -5.33 2.41 3.02
C PHE A 114 -4.56 1.33 3.79
N LEU A 115 -5.28 0.26 4.13
CA LEU A 115 -4.72 -0.99 4.65
C LEU A 115 -5.19 -2.12 3.74
N VAL A 116 -4.24 -2.90 3.23
CA VAL A 116 -4.53 -4.16 2.55
C VAL A 116 -4.08 -5.30 3.45
N ASN A 117 -5.05 -6.07 3.94
CA ASN A 117 -4.77 -7.28 4.72
C ASN A 117 -4.70 -8.50 3.79
N ASN A 118 -3.49 -8.91 3.45
CA ASN A 118 -3.20 -10.07 2.60
C ASN A 118 -2.01 -10.86 3.18
N ALA A 119 -2.11 -11.27 4.45
CA ALA A 119 -1.04 -11.93 5.20
C ALA A 119 -1.49 -13.24 5.87
#